data_AF-A0A0P7TGU7-F1
#
_entry.id   AF-A0A0P7TGU7-F1
#
_cell.length_a   1.000
_cell.length_b   1.000
_cell.length_c   1.000
_cell.angle_alpha   90.00
_cell.angle_beta   90.00
_cell.angle_gamma   90.00
#
_symmetry.space_group_name_H-M   'P 1'
#
loop_
_entity.id
_entity.type
_entity.pdbx_description
1 polymer ?
#
loop_
_entity_poly.entity_id
_entity_poly.type
_entity_poly.pdbx_seq_one_letter_code
_entity_poly.pdbx_strand_id
1 'polypeptide(L)'
;YRKVVSNNCTAGVIEEYTARKQSCPSRAPKGLHLITSEGKLTAALGTNVTFLVFLEEGDGSKTSIMVDFGDGNAITYSNLSSIEDGIKHVYRNVGIYKVSATGENSLGSETVVLYLHLEHIYLSAPFVAVKNKEVNLTVVLWPSQVGSVTYIWWFGNNTEPLITLEGSVAFTFSRDGINTVTVQVSAGNTILQDKKTIAV
;
A
#
# COMPACT_ATOMS: atom_id res chain seq x y z
N TYR A 1 6.22 -45.93 -15.90
CA TYR A 1 6.83 -47.05 -15.15
C TYR A 1 7.92 -46.48 -14.25
N ARG A 2 8.09 -46.99 -13.03
CA ARG A 2 9.17 -46.56 -12.12
C ARG A 2 9.84 -47.81 -11.54
N LYS A 3 11.18 -47.85 -11.50
CA LYS A 3 11.91 -48.95 -10.87
C LYS A 3 11.64 -48.92 -9.36
N VAL A 4 11.34 -50.09 -8.78
CA VAL A 4 11.21 -50.23 -7.33
C VAL A 4 12.58 -50.01 -6.70
N VAL A 5 12.66 -49.12 -5.71
CA VAL A 5 13.93 -48.63 -5.13
C VAL A 5 14.77 -49.77 -4.52
N SER A 6 14.13 -50.83 -4.01
CA SER A 6 14.79 -52.02 -3.43
C SER A 6 15.14 -53.12 -4.43
N ASN A 7 14.86 -52.95 -5.72
CA ASN A 7 15.07 -53.99 -6.72
C ASN A 7 16.55 -54.05 -7.16
N ASN A 8 17.22 -55.15 -6.79
CA ASN A 8 18.61 -55.45 -7.11
C ASN A 8 18.80 -56.28 -8.39
N CYS A 9 17.73 -56.58 -9.14
CA CYS A 9 17.83 -57.29 -10.40
C CYS A 9 18.61 -56.46 -11.43
N THR A 10 19.57 -57.11 -12.09
CA THR A 10 20.44 -56.54 -13.13
C THR A 10 19.85 -56.63 -14.54
N ALA A 11 18.89 -57.53 -14.76
CA ALA A 11 18.16 -57.67 -16.01
C ALA A 11 16.82 -56.92 -15.97
N GLY A 12 16.41 -56.34 -17.10
CA GLY A 12 15.11 -55.69 -17.25
C GLY A 12 15.04 -54.67 -18.38
N VAL A 13 13.85 -54.15 -18.63
CA VAL A 13 13.52 -53.21 -19.72
C VAL A 13 13.69 -51.75 -19.29
N ILE A 14 14.72 -51.47 -18.48
CA ILE A 14 14.96 -50.15 -17.87
C ILE A 14 15.02 -49.05 -18.95
N GLU A 15 15.69 -49.33 -20.07
CA GLU A 15 15.82 -48.39 -21.19
C GLU A 15 14.48 -48.07 -21.87
N GLU A 16 13.62 -49.09 -22.05
CA GLU A 16 12.30 -48.94 -22.67
C GLU A 16 11.35 -48.08 -21.82
N TYR A 17 11.56 -48.08 -20.51
CA TYR A 17 10.74 -47.38 -19.53
C TYR A 17 11.41 -46.16 -18.89
N THR A 18 12.56 -45.71 -19.42
CA THR A 18 13.20 -44.49 -18.94
C THR A 18 12.37 -43.25 -19.25
N ALA A 19 12.40 -42.28 -18.34
CA ALA A 19 11.73 -41.01 -18.55
C ALA A 19 12.38 -40.28 -19.75
N ARG A 20 11.57 -39.93 -20.73
CA ARG A 20 12.00 -39.11 -21.86
C ARG A 20 11.85 -37.64 -21.49
N LYS A 21 12.85 -36.83 -21.81
CA LYS A 21 12.72 -35.38 -21.69
C LYS A 21 11.68 -34.92 -22.70
N GLN A 22 10.59 -34.35 -22.20
CA GLN A 22 9.56 -33.74 -23.03
C GLN A 22 9.71 -32.22 -22.94
N SER A 23 9.52 -31.54 -24.08
CA SER A 23 9.47 -30.08 -24.08
C SER A 23 8.26 -29.62 -23.28
N CYS A 24 8.47 -28.74 -22.31
CA CYS A 24 7.38 -28.12 -21.58
C CYS A 24 6.80 -27.00 -22.45
N PRO A 25 5.53 -27.07 -22.88
CA PRO A 25 4.94 -26.03 -23.70
C PRO A 25 4.80 -24.74 -22.88
N SER A 26 5.22 -23.62 -23.46
CA SER A 26 4.95 -22.28 -22.92
C SER A 26 3.44 -22.07 -22.84
N ARG A 27 2.98 -21.40 -21.78
CA ARG A 27 1.56 -21.09 -21.55
C ARG A 27 1.38 -19.58 -21.49
N ALA A 28 0.20 -19.11 -21.86
CA ALA A 28 -0.18 -17.72 -21.64
C ALA A 28 -0.24 -17.44 -20.11
N PRO A 29 -0.01 -16.19 -19.68
CA PRO A 29 -0.15 -15.81 -18.28
C PRO A 29 -1.55 -16.10 -17.78
N LYS A 30 -1.67 -16.80 -16.65
CA LYS A 30 -2.94 -17.10 -16.00
C LYS A 30 -2.80 -17.16 -14.48
N GLY A 31 -3.83 -16.71 -13.76
CA GLY A 31 -3.82 -16.67 -12.31
C GLY A 31 -2.94 -15.56 -11.75
N LEU A 32 -2.96 -14.39 -12.39
CA LEU A 32 -2.27 -13.21 -11.91
C LEU A 32 -2.98 -12.62 -10.68
N HIS A 33 -2.24 -12.50 -9.57
CA HIS A 33 -2.73 -11.89 -8.33
C HIS A 33 -1.89 -10.66 -7.98
N LEU A 34 -2.56 -9.60 -7.52
CA LEU A 34 -1.93 -8.37 -7.06
C LEU A 34 -2.45 -8.05 -5.66
N ILE A 35 -1.55 -7.96 -4.69
CA ILE A 35 -1.87 -7.64 -3.30
C ILE A 35 -0.86 -6.65 -2.72
N THR A 36 -1.21 -6.00 -1.61
CA THR A 36 -0.24 -5.26 -0.80
C THR A 36 0.43 -6.20 0.20
N SER A 37 1.68 -5.92 0.58
CA SER A 37 2.41 -6.73 1.57
C SER A 37 1.73 -6.80 2.93
N GLU A 38 0.96 -5.77 3.29
CA GLU A 38 0.18 -5.71 4.54
C GLU A 38 -1.20 -6.37 4.42
N GLY A 39 -1.62 -6.78 3.23
CA GLY A 39 -2.97 -7.31 2.97
C GLY A 39 -4.09 -6.28 3.13
N LYS A 40 -3.74 -4.99 3.23
CA LYS A 40 -4.70 -3.87 3.38
C LYS A 40 -4.89 -3.12 2.07
N LEU A 41 -6.11 -2.64 1.85
CA LEU A 41 -6.47 -1.76 0.73
C LEU A 41 -6.42 -0.28 1.10
N THR A 42 -5.78 0.04 2.22
CA THR A 42 -5.52 1.40 2.69
C THR A 42 -4.04 1.61 2.92
N ALA A 43 -3.56 2.83 2.68
CA ALA A 43 -2.18 3.24 2.95
C ALA A 43 -2.13 4.69 3.40
N ALA A 44 -1.14 5.05 4.23
CA ALA A 44 -0.90 6.43 4.60
C ALA A 44 -0.21 7.21 3.47
N LEU A 45 -0.52 8.50 3.35
CA LEU A 45 0.16 9.38 2.40
C LEU A 45 1.67 9.45 2.68
N GLY A 46 2.51 9.37 1.64
CA GLY A 46 3.95 9.52 1.77
C GLY A 46 4.70 8.31 2.34
N THR A 47 4.03 7.19 2.60
CA THR A 47 4.68 5.94 3.03
C THR A 47 4.94 5.00 1.84
N ASN A 48 5.92 4.10 2.01
CA ASN A 48 6.21 3.07 1.00
C ASN A 48 5.14 1.97 1.05
N VAL A 49 4.33 1.88 0.01
CA VAL A 49 3.43 0.76 -0.21
C VAL A 49 4.16 -0.29 -1.03
N THR A 50 4.21 -1.53 -0.54
CA THR A 50 4.84 -2.65 -1.26
C THR A 50 3.76 -3.50 -1.90
N PHE A 51 3.83 -3.67 -3.22
CA PHE A 51 2.95 -4.50 -4.02
C PHE A 51 3.61 -5.84 -4.33
N LEU A 52 2.88 -6.92 -4.10
CA LEU A 52 3.30 -8.28 -4.43
C LEU A 52 2.47 -8.77 -5.61
N VAL A 53 3.16 -9.32 -6.60
CA VAL A 53 2.55 -9.86 -7.82
C VAL A 53 2.88 -11.34 -7.89
N PHE A 54 1.85 -12.17 -8.05
CA PHE A 54 2.00 -13.62 -8.18
C PHE A 54 1.38 -14.06 -9.51
N LEU A 55 2.01 -15.04 -10.16
CA LEU A 55 1.52 -15.63 -11.40
C LEU A 55 1.53 -17.15 -11.27
N GLU A 56 0.38 -17.79 -11.48
CA GLU A 56 0.25 -19.25 -11.35
C GLU A 56 0.79 -19.99 -12.59
N GLU A 57 0.50 -19.50 -13.79
CA GLU A 57 0.94 -20.10 -15.05
C GLU A 57 1.55 -19.06 -15.99
N GLY A 58 2.51 -19.49 -16.83
CA GLY A 58 3.08 -18.64 -17.87
C GLY A 58 4.37 -17.90 -17.49
N ASP A 59 5.01 -18.23 -16.36
CA ASP A 59 6.31 -17.66 -15.95
C ASP A 59 7.52 -18.16 -16.79
N GLY A 60 7.30 -19.18 -17.63
CA GLY A 60 8.39 -19.86 -18.35
C GLY A 60 8.96 -19.15 -19.59
N SER A 61 8.45 -18.00 -20.02
CA SER A 61 8.85 -17.40 -21.31
C SER A 61 8.72 -15.89 -21.38
N LYS A 62 9.82 -15.14 -21.17
CA LYS A 62 9.92 -13.69 -21.43
C LYS A 62 8.65 -12.92 -21.02
N THR A 63 8.09 -13.28 -19.87
CA THR A 63 6.81 -12.72 -19.42
C THR A 63 7.12 -11.41 -18.75
N SER A 64 6.72 -10.31 -19.41
CA SER A 64 6.85 -8.98 -18.84
C SER A 64 5.70 -8.71 -17.88
N ILE A 65 6.01 -8.12 -16.73
CA ILE A 65 5.04 -7.65 -15.76
C ILE A 65 5.04 -6.13 -15.77
N MET A 66 3.94 -5.52 -16.18
CA MET A 66 3.71 -4.09 -16.07
C MET A 66 2.82 -3.81 -14.87
N VAL A 67 3.24 -2.90 -14.00
CA VAL A 67 2.41 -2.40 -12.90
C VAL A 67 2.18 -0.91 -13.09
N ASP A 68 0.92 -0.53 -13.24
CA ASP A 68 0.43 0.85 -13.27
C ASP A 68 -0.15 1.19 -11.90
N PHE A 69 0.39 2.21 -11.24
CA PHE A 69 -0.04 2.64 -9.90
C PHE A 69 -1.29 3.51 -9.91
N GLY A 70 -1.79 3.90 -11.08
CA GLY A 70 -2.99 4.73 -11.22
C GLY A 70 -2.79 6.20 -10.87
N ASP A 71 -1.54 6.63 -10.62
CA ASP A 71 -1.13 8.02 -10.37
C ASP A 71 -0.38 8.64 -11.56
N GLY A 72 -0.37 7.94 -12.70
CA GLY A 72 0.39 8.30 -13.91
C GLY A 72 1.77 7.64 -14.00
N ASN A 73 2.21 6.94 -12.95
CA ASN A 73 3.44 6.15 -12.99
C ASN A 73 3.11 4.68 -13.31
N ALA A 74 3.83 4.12 -14.28
CA ALA A 74 3.82 2.70 -14.58
C ALA A 74 5.24 2.19 -14.75
N ILE A 75 5.51 0.97 -14.27
CA ILE A 75 6.82 0.34 -14.36
C ILE A 75 6.65 -1.04 -14.99
N THR A 76 7.50 -1.36 -15.97
CA THR A 76 7.53 -2.66 -16.62
C THR A 76 8.81 -3.41 -16.25
N TYR A 77 8.62 -4.64 -15.78
CA TYR A 77 9.67 -5.59 -15.44
C TYR A 77 9.71 -6.69 -16.50
N SER A 78 10.91 -7.15 -16.84
CA SER A 78 11.11 -8.15 -17.90
C SER A 78 10.83 -9.58 -17.44
N ASN A 79 10.92 -9.87 -16.13
CA ASN A 79 10.72 -11.19 -15.53
C ASN A 79 10.12 -11.05 -14.11
N LEU A 80 9.43 -12.09 -13.62
CA LEU A 80 8.91 -12.14 -12.24
C LEU A 80 10.01 -12.11 -11.17
N SER A 81 11.17 -12.71 -11.43
CA SER A 81 12.28 -12.73 -10.47
C SER A 81 12.79 -11.32 -10.12
N SER A 82 12.52 -10.32 -10.95
CA SER A 82 12.89 -8.92 -10.66
C SER A 82 12.02 -8.27 -9.58
N ILE A 83 10.91 -8.90 -9.20
CA ILE A 83 9.90 -8.37 -8.28
C ILE A 83 9.60 -9.32 -7.12
N GLU A 84 10.49 -10.29 -6.84
CA GLU A 84 10.33 -11.27 -5.77
C GLU A 84 10.18 -10.61 -4.38
N ASP A 85 10.93 -9.54 -4.13
CA ASP A 85 10.86 -8.73 -2.89
C ASP A 85 9.68 -7.73 -2.87
N GLY A 86 8.88 -7.69 -3.93
CA GLY A 86 7.80 -6.74 -4.13
C GLY A 86 8.24 -5.38 -4.69
N ILE A 87 7.26 -4.64 -5.17
CA ILE A 87 7.44 -3.34 -5.83
C ILE A 87 7.02 -2.24 -4.88
N LYS A 88 7.94 -1.35 -4.53
CA LYS A 88 7.68 -0.23 -3.61
C LYS A 88 7.26 1.02 -4.38
N HIS A 89 6.20 1.68 -3.93
CA HIS A 89 5.72 2.95 -4.49
C HIS A 89 5.25 3.90 -3.39
N VAL A 90 5.38 5.20 -3.61
CA VAL A 90 4.96 6.25 -2.68
C VAL A 90 4.00 7.20 -3.37
N TYR A 91 2.77 7.26 -2.86
CA TYR A 91 1.77 8.20 -3.35
C TYR A 91 1.97 9.59 -2.73
N ARG A 92 1.91 10.61 -3.59
CA ARG A 92 2.11 12.02 -3.20
C ARG A 92 0.81 12.75 -2.89
N ASN A 93 -0.29 12.30 -3.47
CA ASN A 93 -1.61 12.92 -3.31
C ASN A 93 -2.58 11.94 -2.67
N VAL A 94 -3.61 12.48 -2.05
CA VAL A 94 -4.72 11.71 -1.48
C VAL A 94 -5.70 11.32 -2.58
N GLY A 95 -6.31 10.15 -2.46
CA GLY A 95 -7.25 9.67 -3.46
C GLY A 95 -7.46 8.16 -3.43
N ILE A 96 -8.27 7.70 -4.40
CA ILE A 96 -8.48 6.29 -4.68
C ILE A 96 -7.67 5.97 -5.94
N TYR A 97 -6.69 5.09 -5.79
CA TYR A 97 -5.79 4.69 -6.86
C TYR A 97 -6.20 3.32 -7.39
N LYS A 98 -6.42 3.25 -8.70
CA LYS A 98 -6.67 2.00 -9.41
C LYS A 98 -5.33 1.42 -9.84
N VAL A 99 -4.74 0.58 -9.01
CA VAL A 99 -3.50 -0.12 -9.31
C VAL A 99 -3.82 -1.30 -10.21
N SER A 100 -3.08 -1.47 -11.30
CA SER A 100 -3.24 -2.63 -12.18
C SER A 100 -1.91 -3.30 -12.46
N ALA A 101 -1.92 -4.63 -12.47
CA ALA A 101 -0.77 -5.44 -12.89
C ALA A 101 -1.18 -6.21 -14.14
N THR A 102 -0.33 -6.20 -15.15
CA THR A 102 -0.51 -6.90 -16.42
C THR A 102 0.69 -7.80 -16.67
N GLY A 103 0.45 -9.11 -16.74
CA GLY A 103 1.44 -10.08 -17.20
C GLY A 103 1.22 -10.37 -18.67
N GLU A 104 2.25 -10.21 -19.48
CA GLU A 104 2.17 -10.36 -20.95
C GLU A 104 3.33 -11.22 -21.46
N ASN A 105 3.01 -12.14 -22.36
CA ASN A 105 3.99 -12.87 -23.16
C ASN A 105 3.48 -13.09 -24.59
N SER A 106 4.26 -13.78 -25.42
CA SER A 106 3.92 -14.02 -26.83
C SER A 106 2.64 -14.84 -27.07
N LEU A 107 2.08 -15.46 -26.02
CA LEU A 107 0.89 -16.31 -26.09
C LEU A 107 -0.36 -15.61 -25.56
N GLY A 108 -0.22 -14.49 -24.85
CA GLY A 108 -1.35 -13.72 -24.35
C GLY A 108 -0.99 -12.80 -23.19
N SER A 109 -2.03 -12.22 -22.59
CA SER A 109 -1.93 -11.29 -21.47
C SER A 109 -3.03 -11.51 -20.45
N GLU A 110 -2.74 -11.28 -19.18
CA GLU A 110 -3.73 -11.21 -18.11
C GLU A 110 -3.52 -9.94 -17.29
N THR A 111 -4.62 -9.29 -16.90
CA THR A 111 -4.59 -8.06 -16.11
C THR A 111 -5.45 -8.23 -14.87
N VAL A 112 -4.92 -7.82 -13.72
CA VAL A 112 -5.63 -7.75 -12.44
C VAL A 112 -5.62 -6.32 -11.91
N VAL A 113 -6.64 -5.95 -11.14
CA VAL A 113 -6.82 -4.59 -10.60
C VAL A 113 -7.04 -4.65 -9.09
N LEU A 114 -6.43 -3.71 -8.38
CA LEU A 114 -6.60 -3.45 -6.96
C LEU A 114 -6.92 -1.97 -6.73
N TYR A 115 -7.90 -1.66 -5.88
CA TYR A 115 -8.21 -0.28 -5.50
C TYR A 115 -7.58 0.05 -4.15
N LEU A 116 -6.66 1.02 -4.13
CA LEU A 116 -5.98 1.48 -2.93
C LEU A 116 -6.54 2.84 -2.48
N HIS A 117 -6.95 2.95 -1.23
CA HIS A 117 -7.42 4.19 -0.62
C HIS A 117 -6.31 4.84 0.20
N LEU A 118 -5.97 6.09 -0.11
CA LEU A 118 -4.96 6.84 0.63
C LEU A 118 -5.59 7.55 1.81
N GLU A 119 -5.25 7.08 3.01
CA GLU A 119 -5.71 7.64 4.27
C GLU A 119 -5.02 8.97 4.52
N HIS A 120 -5.82 9.97 4.87
CA HIS A 120 -5.31 11.26 5.31
C HIS A 120 -6.20 11.85 6.40
N ILE A 121 -5.61 12.82 7.08
CA ILE A 121 -6.32 13.64 8.06
C ILE A 121 -6.29 15.08 7.60
N TYR A 122 -7.33 15.81 7.94
CA TYR A 122 -7.44 17.22 7.67
C TYR A 122 -7.80 17.96 8.96
N LEU A 123 -6.96 18.91 9.34
CA LEU A 123 -7.21 19.82 10.45
C LEU A 123 -8.04 21.01 9.98
N SER A 124 -9.34 20.94 10.26
CA SER A 124 -10.28 22.02 10.05
C SER A 124 -10.15 23.04 11.19
N ALA A 125 -9.57 24.18 10.85
CA ALA A 125 -9.37 25.32 11.73
C ALA A 125 -9.54 26.64 10.94
N PRO A 126 -10.04 27.71 11.60
CA PRO A 126 -10.15 29.01 10.94
C PRO A 126 -8.76 29.58 10.61
N PHE A 127 -8.70 30.43 9.58
CA PHE A 127 -7.45 31.11 9.21
C PHE A 127 -7.09 32.24 10.18
N VAL A 128 -8.10 32.84 10.81
CA VAL A 128 -7.96 33.95 11.76
C VAL A 128 -8.78 33.63 13.01
N ALA A 129 -8.20 33.88 14.18
CA ALA A 129 -8.83 33.74 15.48
C ALA A 129 -8.74 35.08 16.24
N VAL A 130 -9.65 35.31 17.18
CA VAL A 130 -9.61 36.50 18.04
C VAL A 130 -8.90 36.13 19.34
N LYS A 131 -7.96 36.96 19.78
CA LYS A 131 -7.29 36.79 21.07
C LYS A 131 -8.30 36.59 22.21
N ASN A 132 -8.03 35.61 23.07
CA ASN A 132 -8.86 35.25 24.22
C ASN A 132 -10.30 34.85 23.87
N LYS A 133 -10.57 34.48 22.61
CA LYS A 133 -11.83 33.90 22.18
C LYS A 133 -11.64 32.43 21.85
N GLU A 134 -12.61 31.63 22.27
CA GLU A 134 -12.63 30.20 22.02
C GLU A 134 -12.85 29.89 20.53
N VAL A 135 -12.08 28.94 20.01
CA VAL A 135 -12.13 28.46 18.64
C VAL A 135 -12.22 26.94 18.65
N ASN A 136 -13.13 26.39 17.85
CA ASN A 136 -13.23 24.96 17.65
C ASN A 136 -12.29 24.50 16.54
N LEU A 137 -11.45 23.54 16.88
CA LEU A 137 -10.51 22.87 15.98
C LEU A 137 -11.01 21.44 15.82
N THR A 138 -11.19 21.00 14.57
CA THR A 138 -11.74 19.67 14.29
C THR A 138 -10.85 18.90 13.32
N VAL A 139 -10.64 17.62 13.58
CA VAL A 139 -9.94 16.71 12.68
C VAL A 139 -10.96 15.90 11.89
N VAL A 140 -10.78 15.84 10.59
CA VAL A 140 -11.57 15.00 9.70
C VAL A 140 -10.67 13.87 9.19
N LEU A 141 -11.13 12.63 9.34
CA LEU A 141 -10.45 11.42 8.88
C LEU A 141 -11.11 10.92 7.61
N TRP A 142 -10.29 10.61 6.60
CA TRP A 142 -10.76 10.04 5.33
C TRP A 142 -9.93 8.82 4.95
N PRO A 143 -10.54 7.65 4.71
CA PRO A 143 -11.96 7.33 4.96
C PRO A 143 -12.31 7.42 6.46
N SER A 144 -13.60 7.49 6.78
CA SER A 144 -14.04 7.49 8.18
C SER A 144 -13.56 6.21 8.86
N GLN A 145 -12.69 6.36 9.85
CA GLN A 145 -12.12 5.23 10.57
C GLN A 145 -13.17 4.59 11.49
N VAL A 146 -13.19 3.25 11.54
CA VAL A 146 -13.97 2.48 12.51
C VAL A 146 -13.00 1.92 13.54
N GLY A 147 -13.06 2.41 14.78
CA GLY A 147 -12.21 1.94 15.87
C GLY A 147 -11.79 3.05 16.84
N SER A 148 -10.95 2.68 17.82
CA SER A 148 -10.40 3.63 18.78
C SER A 148 -9.32 4.49 18.13
N VAL A 149 -9.52 5.80 18.16
CA VAL A 149 -8.58 6.80 17.62
C VAL A 149 -8.14 7.72 18.74
N THR A 150 -6.83 7.99 18.82
CA THR A 150 -6.25 8.94 19.78
C THR A 150 -5.74 10.16 19.03
N TYR A 151 -6.17 11.34 19.46
CA TYR A 151 -5.77 12.63 18.89
C TYR A 151 -4.76 13.31 19.83
N ILE A 152 -3.64 13.74 19.27
CA ILE A 152 -2.53 14.38 19.98
C ILE A 152 -2.37 15.77 19.40
N TRP A 153 -2.71 16.79 20.18
CA TRP A 153 -2.75 18.18 19.76
C TRP A 153 -1.54 18.94 20.27
N TRP A 154 -0.86 19.63 19.37
CA TRP A 154 0.31 20.45 19.65
C TRP A 154 -0.03 21.91 19.35
N PHE A 155 -0.02 22.75 20.39
CA PHE A 155 -0.30 24.17 20.29
C PHE A 155 0.99 24.98 20.37
N GLY A 156 1.35 25.62 19.27
CA GLY A 156 2.59 26.39 19.15
C GLY A 156 3.83 25.51 19.27
N ASN A 157 4.81 25.97 20.04
CA ASN A 157 6.07 25.26 20.29
C ASN A 157 6.09 24.61 21.69
N ASN A 158 4.91 24.26 22.21
CA ASN A 158 4.82 23.58 23.51
C ASN A 158 5.26 22.11 23.36
N THR A 159 6.03 21.62 24.32
CA THR A 159 6.52 20.24 24.37
C THR A 159 5.51 19.27 24.98
N GLU A 160 4.47 19.78 25.64
CA GLU A 160 3.39 18.98 26.21
C GLU A 160 2.15 19.02 25.31
N PRO A 161 1.76 17.89 24.69
CA PRO A 161 0.56 17.83 23.88
C PRO A 161 -0.69 17.63 24.74
N LEU A 162 -1.84 18.06 24.21
CA LEU A 162 -3.14 17.66 24.72
C LEU A 162 -3.58 16.37 24.02
N ILE A 163 -4.04 15.38 24.79
CA ILE A 163 -4.48 14.09 24.24
C ILE A 163 -5.99 13.95 24.42
N THR A 164 -6.72 13.66 23.35
CA THR A 164 -8.18 13.48 23.36
C THR A 164 -8.60 12.22 22.60
N LEU A 165 -9.80 11.71 22.91
CA LEU A 165 -10.47 10.64 22.15
C LEU A 165 -11.52 11.20 21.17
N GLU A 166 -11.92 12.46 21.36
CA GLU A 166 -12.77 13.19 20.43
C GLU A 166 -11.91 13.99 19.45
N GLY A 167 -12.29 13.95 18.17
CA GLY A 167 -11.59 14.67 17.10
C GLY A 167 -11.85 16.18 17.06
N SER A 168 -12.49 16.73 18.09
CA SER A 168 -12.78 18.16 18.20
C SER A 168 -12.29 18.68 19.55
N VAL A 169 -11.66 19.86 19.54
CA VAL A 169 -11.22 20.53 20.76
C VAL A 169 -11.49 22.02 20.65
N ALA A 170 -11.91 22.61 21.77
CA ALA A 170 -12.03 24.04 21.90
C ALA A 170 -10.74 24.61 22.50
N PHE A 171 -10.15 25.61 21.85
CA PHE A 171 -8.87 26.21 22.25
C PHE A 171 -8.94 27.74 22.20
N THR A 172 -8.21 28.39 23.10
CA THR A 172 -8.15 29.85 23.18
C THR A 172 -6.72 30.33 23.02
N PHE A 173 -6.48 31.21 22.05
CA PHE A 173 -5.15 31.79 21.81
C PHE A 173 -4.92 33.03 22.66
N SER A 174 -3.82 33.03 23.42
CA SER A 174 -3.44 34.14 24.32
C SER A 174 -2.37 35.07 23.76
N ARG A 175 -1.69 34.68 22.68
CA ARG A 175 -0.59 35.43 22.05
C ARG A 175 -0.96 35.83 20.62
N ASP A 176 -0.80 37.12 20.34
CA ASP A 176 -0.99 37.67 19.00
C ASP A 176 0.10 37.18 18.04
N GLY A 177 -0.22 37.15 16.75
CA GLY A 177 0.67 36.73 15.67
C GLY A 177 0.32 35.36 15.09
N ILE A 178 1.29 34.75 14.38
CA ILE A 178 1.07 33.47 13.71
C ILE A 178 1.28 32.33 14.71
N ASN A 179 0.18 31.67 15.06
CA ASN A 179 0.17 30.49 15.90
C ASN A 179 0.11 29.24 15.02
N THR A 180 0.85 28.20 15.40
CA THR A 180 0.83 26.92 14.70
C THR A 180 0.04 25.92 15.53
N VAL A 181 -0.87 25.18 14.89
CA VAL A 181 -1.51 24.01 15.48
C VAL A 181 -1.12 22.79 14.66
N THR A 182 -0.61 21.77 15.33
CA THR A 182 -0.32 20.48 14.69
C THR A 182 -1.15 19.41 15.39
N VAL A 183 -1.75 18.51 14.63
CA VAL A 183 -2.48 17.37 15.18
C VAL A 183 -1.89 16.09 14.65
N GLN A 184 -1.69 15.12 15.53
CA GLN A 184 -1.34 13.76 15.18
C GLN A 184 -2.49 12.84 15.56
N VAL A 185 -2.82 11.93 14.66
CA VAL A 185 -3.88 10.95 14.84
C VAL A 185 -3.25 9.58 14.85
N SER A 186 -3.42 8.87 15.96
CA SER A 186 -3.00 7.48 16.10
C SER A 186 -4.21 6.58 15.94
N ALA A 187 -4.20 5.74 14.90
CA ALA A 187 -5.20 4.72 14.62
C ALA A 187 -4.50 3.39 14.36
N GLY A 188 -4.56 2.47 15.34
CA GLY A 188 -3.85 1.20 15.29
C GLY A 188 -2.33 1.38 15.22
N ASN A 189 -1.72 0.93 14.11
CA ASN A 189 -0.27 1.00 13.88
C ASN A 189 0.15 2.21 13.03
N THR A 190 -0.79 3.10 12.70
CA THR A 190 -0.53 4.26 11.84
C THR A 190 -0.61 5.55 12.64
N ILE A 191 0.30 6.48 12.35
CA ILE A 191 0.25 7.85 12.85
C ILE A 191 0.20 8.77 11.64
N LEU A 192 -0.89 9.54 11.55
CA LEU A 192 -1.09 10.58 10.54
C LEU A 192 -0.92 11.95 11.20
N GLN A 193 -0.47 12.95 10.44
CA GLN A 193 -0.22 14.28 10.97
C GLN A 193 -0.71 15.34 9.97
N ASP A 194 -1.29 16.41 10.51
CA ASP A 194 -1.58 17.63 9.75
C ASP A 194 -1.28 18.87 10.59
N LYS A 195 -0.97 19.98 9.92
CA LYS A 195 -0.53 21.23 10.52
C LYS A 195 -1.20 22.43 9.85
N LYS A 196 -1.70 23.34 10.68
CA LYS A 196 -2.27 24.62 10.27
C LYS A 196 -1.61 25.79 10.98
N THR A 197 -1.57 26.93 10.29
CA THR A 197 -1.22 28.22 10.87
C THR A 197 -2.46 29.08 10.98
N ILE A 198 -2.58 29.78 12.12
CA ILE A 198 -3.73 30.61 12.48
C ILE A 198 -3.18 31.97 12.89
N ALA A 199 -3.67 33.04 12.27
CA ALA A 199 -3.36 34.40 12.69
C ALA A 199 -4.27 34.78 13.87
N VAL A 200 -3.67 35.28 14.95
CA VAL A 200 -4.37 35.76 16.16
C VAL A 200 -4.12 37.24 16.33
#